data_AF-A0A1Y4I8R2-F1
#
_entry.id   AF-A0A1Y4I8R2-F1
#
_cell.length_a   1.000
_cell.length_b   1.000
_cell.length_c   1.000
_cell.angle_alpha   90.00
_cell.angle_beta   90.00
_cell.angle_gamma   90.00
#
_symmetry.space_group_name_H-M   'P 1'
#
loop_
_entity.id
_entity.type
_entity.pdbx_description
1 polymer ?
#
loop_
_entity_poly.entity_id
_entity_poly.type
_entity_poly.pdbx_seq_one_letter_code
_entity_poly.pdbx_strand_id
1 'polypeptide(L)'
;MRIAVIGSRNLTVSDLGKYLPDTVTEIVSGGAKGIDLCAKEYALAHNITLKEFLPDYKKYGRSAPLHRNLEIIQYADMVIAFWDGTSHGTKYVIQECKKMQKPLRLFLWKAPDFSNE
;
A
#
# COMPACT_ATOMS: atom_id res chain seq x y z
N MET A 1 4.54 14.87 5.42
CA MET A 1 3.94 13.66 6.02
C MET A 1 4.37 12.44 5.24
N ARG A 2 4.64 11.32 5.94
CA ARG A 2 4.98 10.02 5.35
C ARG A 2 3.70 9.24 5.10
N ILE A 3 3.38 8.99 3.83
CA ILE A 3 2.16 8.29 3.44
C ILE A 3 2.53 6.93 2.89
N ALA A 4 2.06 5.87 3.54
CA ALA A 4 2.17 4.53 2.98
C ALA A 4 1.10 4.33 1.91
N VAL A 5 1.50 3.91 0.71
CA VAL A 5 0.60 3.53 -0.38
C VAL A 5 0.82 2.06 -0.67
N ILE A 6 -0.21 1.26 -0.41
CA ILE A 6 -0.16 -0.20 -0.53
C ILE A 6 -1.41 -0.71 -1.22
N GLY A 7 -1.33 -1.89 -1.82
CA GLY A 7 -2.55 -2.48 -2.37
C GLY A 7 -2.39 -3.82 -3.05
N SER A 8 -3.43 -4.17 -3.79
CA SER A 8 -3.54 -5.45 -4.48
C SER A 8 -2.68 -5.44 -5.75
N ARG A 9 -2.06 -6.58 -6.06
CA ARG A 9 -1.07 -6.67 -7.17
C ARG A 9 -1.68 -6.61 -8.56
N ASN A 10 -2.99 -6.84 -8.66
CA ASN A 10 -3.83 -6.80 -9.85
C ASN A 10 -4.47 -5.42 -10.09
N LEU A 11 -4.33 -4.48 -9.15
CA LEU A 11 -4.86 -3.13 -9.29
C LEU A 11 -3.75 -2.15 -9.69
N THR A 12 -4.12 -1.15 -10.48
CA THR A 12 -3.27 -0.03 -10.85
C THR A 12 -4.05 1.27 -10.73
N VAL A 13 -3.34 2.36 -10.48
CA VAL A 13 -3.91 3.71 -10.38
C VAL A 13 -3.03 4.62 -11.21
N SER A 14 -3.61 5.26 -12.23
CA SER A 14 -2.89 6.13 -13.15
C SER A 14 -2.54 7.49 -12.55
N ASP A 15 -3.41 8.01 -11.68
CA ASP A 15 -3.22 9.31 -11.03
C ASP A 15 -3.37 9.16 -9.51
N LEU A 16 -2.25 8.86 -8.87
CA LEU A 16 -2.19 8.70 -7.41
C LEU A 16 -2.37 10.04 -6.69
N GLY A 17 -2.09 11.17 -7.35
CA GLY A 17 -2.14 12.51 -6.77
C GLY A 17 -3.51 12.86 -6.21
N LYS A 18 -4.58 12.41 -6.87
CA LYS A 18 -5.98 12.56 -6.41
C LYS A 18 -6.27 11.98 -5.03
N TYR A 19 -5.43 11.07 -4.56
CA TYR A 19 -5.61 10.38 -3.29
C TYR A 19 -4.66 10.88 -2.21
N LEU A 20 -3.55 11.51 -2.58
CA LEU A 20 -2.54 12.00 -1.65
C LEU A 20 -2.96 13.35 -1.05
N PRO A 21 -2.61 13.62 0.21
CA PRO A 21 -2.72 14.96 0.76
C PRO A 21 -1.61 15.86 0.20
N ASP A 22 -1.88 17.16 0.08
CA ASP A 22 -0.89 18.16 -0.39
C ASP A 22 0.36 18.25 0.51
N THR A 23 0.25 17.77 1.76
CA THR A 23 1.32 17.75 2.75
C THR A 23 2.23 16.52 2.67
N VAL A 24 2.06 15.66 1.65
CA VAL A 24 2.92 14.49 1.44
C VAL A 24 4.35 14.94 1.16
N THR A 25 5.31 14.35 1.87
CA THR A 25 6.75 14.61 1.68
C THR A 25 7.51 13.33 1.36
N GLU A 26 6.93 12.18 1.69
CA GLU A 26 7.51 10.87 1.43
C GLU A 26 6.41 9.85 1.18
N ILE A 27 6.60 9.02 0.15
CA ILE A 27 5.76 7.86 -0.15
C ILE A 27 6.47 6.62 0.33
N VAL A 28 5.77 5.81 1.12
CA VAL A 28 6.26 4.54 1.67
C VAL A 28 5.55 3.38 0.97
N SER A 29 6.28 2.40 0.47
CA SER A 29 5.71 1.28 -0.30
C SER A 29 6.42 -0.04 0.00
N GLY A 30 5.87 -1.15 -0.50
CA GLY A 30 6.41 -2.50 -0.33
C GLY A 30 7.19 -3.06 -1.51
N GLY A 31 7.30 -2.30 -2.61
CA GLY A 31 8.00 -2.71 -3.83
C GLY A 31 7.38 -3.91 -4.55
N ALA A 32 6.09 -4.16 -4.35
CA ALA A 32 5.36 -5.17 -5.10
C ALA A 32 4.89 -4.65 -6.48
N LYS A 33 4.33 -5.54 -7.30
CA LYS A 33 3.58 -5.17 -8.52
C LYS A 33 2.26 -4.49 -8.16
N GLY A 34 1.63 -3.86 -9.15
CA GLY A 34 0.32 -3.22 -9.01
C GLY A 34 0.44 -1.88 -8.29
N ILE A 35 -0.35 -1.69 -7.24
CA ILE A 35 -0.43 -0.42 -6.50
C ILE A 35 0.92 0.06 -5.96
N ASP A 36 1.75 -0.85 -5.44
CA ASP A 36 3.08 -0.52 -4.93
C ASP A 36 4.00 0.03 -6.05
N LEU A 37 3.85 -0.46 -7.29
CA LEU A 37 4.55 0.05 -8.47
C LEU A 37 4.02 1.42 -8.87
N CYS A 38 2.69 1.62 -8.88
CA CYS A 38 2.09 2.94 -9.14
C CYS A 38 2.59 4.00 -8.14
N ALA A 39 2.74 3.62 -6.85
CA ALA A 39 3.30 4.49 -5.83
C ALA A 39 4.74 4.90 -6.13
N LYS A 40 5.57 3.96 -6.57
CA LYS A 40 6.94 4.21 -6.99
C LYS A 40 7.01 5.12 -8.20
N GLU A 41 6.27 4.81 -9.26
CA GLU A 41 6.25 5.59 -10.49
C GLU A 41 5.78 7.02 -10.24
N TYR A 42 4.73 7.20 -9.44
CA TYR A 42 4.23 8.52 -9.07
C TYR A 42 5.25 9.32 -8.27
N ALA A 43 5.89 8.70 -7.26
CA ALA A 43 6.90 9.36 -6.44
C ALA A 43 8.07 9.87 -7.29
N LEU A 44 8.58 9.02 -8.19
CA LEU A 44 9.67 9.37 -9.10
C LEU A 44 9.27 10.48 -10.08
N ALA A 45 8.09 10.40 -10.68
CA ALA A 45 7.61 11.40 -11.63
C ALA A 45 7.42 12.80 -11.00
N HIS A 46 7.12 12.86 -9.69
CA HIS A 46 6.83 14.11 -8.98
C HIS A 46 7.96 14.54 -8.03
N ASN A 47 9.13 13.89 -8.08
CA ASN A 47 10.27 14.15 -7.19
C ASN A 47 9.91 14.08 -5.68
N ILE A 48 8.98 13.20 -5.32
CA ILE A 48 8.66 12.91 -3.92
C ILE A 48 9.59 11.80 -3.43
N THR A 49 10.11 11.92 -2.21
CA THR A 49 10.95 10.88 -1.62
C THR A 49 10.20 9.55 -1.58
N LEU A 50 10.83 8.50 -2.09
CA LEU A 50 10.29 7.14 -2.06
C LEU A 50 11.08 6.29 -1.08
N LYS A 51 10.38 5.57 -0.21
CA LYS A 51 10.98 4.54 0.66
C LYS A 51 10.26 3.20 0.48
N GLU A 52 10.99 2.22 -0.05
CA GLU A 52 10.49 0.87 -0.22
C GLU A 52 11.00 -0.04 0.92
N PHE A 53 10.09 -0.76 1.55
CA PHE A 53 10.42 -1.82 2.51
C PHE A 53 10.30 -3.16 1.80
N LEU A 54 11.40 -3.90 1.68
CA LEU A 54 11.42 -5.21 1.02
C LEU A 54 11.41 -6.34 2.06
N PRO A 55 10.77 -7.48 1.77
CA PRO A 55 10.73 -8.60 2.71
C PRO A 55 12.13 -9.20 2.96
N ASP A 56 12.54 -9.24 4.23
CA ASP A 56 13.76 -9.92 4.65
C ASP A 56 13.51 -11.42 4.90
N TYR A 57 13.60 -12.20 3.81
CA TYR A 57 13.44 -13.66 3.86
C TYR A 57 14.57 -14.37 4.62
N LYS A 58 15.76 -13.78 4.72
CA LYS A 58 16.87 -14.39 5.46
C LYS A 58 16.57 -14.40 6.96
N LYS A 59 15.99 -13.31 7.47
CA LYS A 59 15.66 -13.16 8.88
C LYS A 59 14.32 -13.80 9.28
N TYR A 60 13.29 -13.63 8.45
CA TYR A 60 11.92 -13.98 8.83
C TYR A 60 11.32 -15.15 8.02
N GLY A 61 12.05 -15.69 7.04
CA GLY A 61 11.56 -16.79 6.21
C GLY A 61 10.20 -16.47 5.58
N ARG A 62 9.24 -17.41 5.70
CA ARG A 62 7.91 -17.28 5.09
C ARG A 62 7.07 -16.12 5.64
N SER A 63 7.33 -15.65 6.85
CA SER A 63 6.60 -14.52 7.45
C SER A 63 7.18 -13.16 7.05
N ALA A 64 8.27 -13.10 6.30
CA ALA A 64 8.94 -11.86 5.90
C ALA A 64 7.99 -10.80 5.28
N PRO A 65 7.02 -11.14 4.41
CA PRO A 65 6.07 -10.16 3.90
C PRO A 65 5.19 -9.53 4.98
N LEU A 66 4.82 -10.29 6.02
CA LEU A 66 3.99 -9.79 7.13
C LEU A 66 4.80 -8.85 8.03
N HIS A 67 6.03 -9.22 8.37
CA HIS A 67 6.93 -8.34 9.14
C HIS A 67 7.18 -7.02 8.41
N ARG A 68 7.50 -7.10 7.12
CA ARG A 68 7.64 -5.92 6.27
C ARG A 68 6.39 -5.05 6.27
N ASN A 69 5.20 -5.64 6.18
CA ASN A 69 3.94 -4.88 6.22
C ASN A 69 3.79 -4.11 7.54
N LEU A 70 4.17 -4.72 8.67
CA LEU A 70 4.15 -4.03 9.97
C LEU A 70 5.14 -2.87 10.00
N GLU A 71 6.34 -3.04 9.45
CA GLU A 71 7.34 -1.95 9.36
C GLU A 71 6.81 -0.76 8.56
N ILE A 72 6.15 -0.99 7.43
CA ILE A 72 5.50 0.07 6.64
C ILE A 72 4.47 0.83 7.47
N ILE A 73 3.57 0.11 8.15
CA ILE A 73 2.48 0.70 8.96
C ILE A 73 3.06 1.52 10.11
N GLN A 74 4.08 1.00 10.78
CA GLN A 74 4.74 1.69 11.90
C GLN A 74 5.45 2.96 11.44
N TYR A 75 6.14 2.89 10.29
CA TYR A 75 6.97 3.99 9.79
C TYR A 75 6.17 5.16 9.22
N ALA A 76 5.02 4.88 8.57
CA ALA A 76 4.18 5.89 7.96
C ALA A 76 3.29 6.62 8.98
N ASP A 77 2.96 7.88 8.70
CA ASP A 77 2.01 8.65 9.51
C ASP A 77 0.57 8.19 9.23
N MET A 78 0.31 7.77 7.99
CA MET A 78 -0.98 7.34 7.48
C MET A 78 -0.83 6.30 6.37
N VAL A 79 -1.83 5.43 6.21
CA VAL A 79 -1.89 4.41 5.16
C VAL A 79 -3.03 4.70 4.19
N ILE A 80 -2.75 4.58 2.90
CA ILE A 80 -3.73 4.51 1.81
C ILE A 80 -3.68 3.10 1.24
N ALA A 81 -4.80 2.39 1.32
CA ALA A 81 -4.92 1.01 0.87
C ALA A 81 -5.90 0.90 -0.31
N PHE A 82 -5.43 0.33 -1.42
CA PHE A 82 -6.27 -0.02 -2.58
C PHE A 82 -6.51 -1.54 -2.60
N TRP A 83 -7.75 -1.95 -2.35
CA TRP A 83 -8.10 -3.34 -2.12
C TRP A 83 -9.12 -3.86 -3.13
N ASP A 84 -8.82 -5.00 -3.75
CA ASP A 84 -9.72 -5.71 -4.67
C ASP A 84 -10.81 -6.55 -3.95
N GLY A 85 -10.85 -6.50 -2.61
CA GLY A 85 -11.74 -7.30 -1.78
C GLY A 85 -11.26 -8.73 -1.50
N THR A 86 -10.19 -9.20 -2.15
CA THR A 86 -9.73 -10.61 -2.04
C THR A 86 -8.26 -10.75 -1.63
N SER A 87 -7.43 -9.73 -1.84
CA SER A 87 -6.02 -9.73 -1.49
C SER A 87 -5.81 -9.92 0.01
N HIS A 88 -5.21 -11.05 0.38
CA HIS A 88 -4.93 -11.41 1.76
C HIS A 88 -3.89 -10.48 2.40
N GLY A 89 -2.86 -10.08 1.63
CA GLY A 89 -1.83 -9.17 2.11
C GLY A 89 -2.36 -7.78 2.41
N THR A 90 -3.24 -7.26 1.53
CA THR A 90 -3.89 -5.96 1.74
C THR A 90 -4.88 -6.02 2.91
N LYS A 91 -5.66 -7.11 3.02
CA LYS A 91 -6.54 -7.37 4.17
C LYS A 91 -5.77 -7.37 5.49
N TYR A 92 -4.61 -8.00 5.53
CA TYR A 92 -3.73 -8.01 6.70
C TYR A 92 -3.33 -6.58 7.11
N VAL A 93 -2.85 -5.76 6.16
CA VAL A 93 -2.48 -4.36 6.44
C VAL A 93 -3.66 -3.56 7.00
N ILE A 94 -4.86 -3.71 6.42
CA ILE A 94 -6.08 -3.03 6.89
C ILE A 94 -6.40 -3.41 8.34
N GLN A 95 -6.29 -4.69 8.68
CA GLN A 95 -6.54 -5.19 10.04
C GLN A 95 -5.52 -4.64 11.04
N GLU A 96 -4.23 -4.66 10.68
CA GLU A 96 -3.17 -4.13 11.54
C GLU A 96 -3.28 -2.62 11.74
N CYS A 97 -3.63 -1.85 10.71
CA CYS A 97 -3.89 -0.41 10.86
C CYS A 97 -5.00 -0.15 11.89
N LYS A 98 -6.09 -0.92 11.85
CA LYS A 98 -7.19 -0.80 12.83
C LYS A 98 -6.74 -1.11 14.25
N LYS A 99 -5.96 -2.18 14.44
CA LYS A 99 -5.43 -2.57 15.76
C LYS A 99 -4.51 -1.49 16.33
N MET A 100 -3.66 -0.91 15.49
CA MET A 100 -2.67 0.09 15.88
C MET A 100 -3.24 1.52 15.90
N GLN A 101 -4.54 1.70 15.61
CA GLN A 101 -5.18 3.02 15.46
C GLN A 101 -4.43 3.93 14.47
N LYS A 102 -3.79 3.34 13.45
CA LYS A 102 -3.11 4.08 12.39
C LYS A 102 -4.17 4.67 11.44
N PRO A 103 -4.11 5.98 11.11
CA PRO A 103 -4.99 6.57 10.12
C PRO A 103 -4.94 5.80 8.80
N LEU A 104 -6.10 5.37 8.32
CA LEU A 104 -6.26 4.53 7.13
C LEU A 104 -7.34 5.11 6.21
N ARG A 105 -6.99 5.33 4.95
CA ARG A 105 -7.96 5.53 3.85
C ARG A 105 -8.01 4.26 3.00
N LEU A 106 -9.19 3.66 2.91
CA LEU A 106 -9.43 2.43 2.15
C LEU A 106 -10.24 2.72 0.90
N PHE A 107 -9.71 2.31 -0.26
CA PHE A 107 -10.41 2.31 -1.54
C PHE A 107 -10.69 0.88 -1.95
N LEU A 108 -11.98 0.50 -1.94
CA LEU A 108 -12.43 -0.82 -2.37
C LEU A 108 -12.71 -0.79 -3.87
N TRP A 109 -11.92 -1.55 -4.63
CA TRP A 109 -12.13 -1.75 -6.05
C TRP A 109 -12.95 -3.02 -6.24
N LYS A 110 -14.23 -2.87 -6.57
CA LYS A 110 -15.02 -4.02 -6.99
C LYS A 110 -14.59 -4.40 -8.40
N ALA A 111 -14.16 -5.65 -8.61
CA ALA A 111 -14.19 -6.20 -9.95
C ALA A 111 -15.62 -6.07 -10.50
N PRO A 112 -15.83 -5.73 -11.78
CA PRO A 112 -17.14 -5.87 -12.38
C PRO A 112 -17.62 -7.30 -12.15
N ASP A 113 -18.81 -7.41 -11.57
CA ASP A 113 -19.46 -8.68 -11.32
C ASP A 113 -19.97 -9.22 -12.67
N PHE A 114 -19.24 -10.17 -13.26
CA PHE A 114 -19.66 -10.86 -14.48
C PHE A 114 -20.57 -12.07 -14.17
N SER A 115 -21.10 -12.22 -12.95
CA SER A 115 -21.95 -13.36 -12.59
C SER A 115 -23.41 -13.26 -13.07
N ASN A 116 -23.72 -12.35 -14.00
CA ASN A 116 -24.98 -12.32 -14.74
C ASN A 116 -24.72 -12.14 -16.25
N GLU A 117 -24.22 -13.19 -16.91
CA GLU A 117 -24.40 -13.45 -18.35
C GLU A 117 -24.76 -14.91 -18.57
#